data_AF-A0A3N5AJG5-F1
#
_entry.id   AF-A0A3N5AJG5-F1
#
_cell.length_a   1.000
_cell.length_b   1.000
_cell.length_c   1.000
_cell.angle_alpha   90.00
_cell.angle_beta   90.00
_cell.angle_gamma   90.00
#
_symmetry.space_group_name_H-M   'P 1'
#
loop_
_entity.id
_entity.type
_entity.pdbx_description
1 polymer ?
#
loop_
_entity_poly.entity_id
_entity_poly.type
_entity_poly.pdbx_seq_one_letter_code
_entity_poly.pdbx_strand_id
1 'polypeptide(L)'
;MHPDNTPSTVRPEAGLTEEEAATEARRIIADAYRPTTYRDDAPVPTHGTTPPVVQPGRPPMSQGATDASVLMLTGGATVSMVGLTAAVLMYVSQYADPVVCGLVFGAPTALVLALARLAKKAKPAPDVHQHYTGPVYQDRRNVHTRTTGVWAKTNNRH
;
A
#
# COMPACT_ATOMS: atom_id res chain seq x y z
N MET A 1 -83.86 35.22 -1.13
CA MET A 1 -83.51 34.99 0.28
C MET A 1 -82.06 35.42 0.47
N HIS A 2 -81.88 36.58 1.09
CA HIS A 2 -80.59 37.23 1.30
C HIS A 2 -80.10 36.83 2.70
N PRO A 3 -78.88 36.31 2.89
CA PRO A 3 -78.29 36.27 4.21
C PRO A 3 -77.75 37.66 4.56
N ASP A 4 -78.24 38.18 5.67
CA ASP A 4 -77.87 39.47 6.23
C ASP A 4 -76.39 39.48 6.66
N ASN A 5 -75.57 40.21 5.92
CA ASN A 5 -74.21 40.53 6.31
C ASN A 5 -74.25 41.74 7.23
N THR A 6 -74.63 41.56 8.50
CA THR A 6 -74.47 42.62 9.49
C THR A 6 -73.00 42.64 9.90
N PRO A 7 -72.22 43.69 9.58
CA PRO A 7 -70.87 43.79 10.11
C PRO A 7 -71.04 44.09 11.60
N SER A 8 -70.70 43.10 12.44
CA SER A 8 -70.46 43.31 13.86
C SER A 8 -69.47 44.47 13.99
N THR A 9 -69.92 45.57 14.57
CA THR A 9 -69.11 46.74 14.86
C THR A 9 -67.97 46.31 15.79
N VAL A 10 -66.80 46.09 15.20
CA VAL A 10 -65.56 45.93 15.94
C VAL A 10 -65.37 47.24 16.69
N ARG A 11 -65.65 47.20 18.00
CA ARG A 11 -65.19 48.22 18.94
C ARG A 11 -63.69 48.38 18.67
N PRO A 12 -63.16 49.58 18.36
CA PRO A 12 -61.73 49.74 18.25
C PRO A 12 -61.18 49.35 19.63
N GLU A 13 -60.56 48.17 19.72
CA GLU A 13 -59.71 47.86 20.85
C GLU A 13 -58.74 49.03 20.93
N ALA A 14 -58.75 49.71 22.07
CA ALA A 14 -57.92 50.87 22.31
C ALA A 14 -56.52 50.53 21.79
N GLY A 15 -56.07 51.28 20.77
CA GLY A 15 -54.75 51.06 20.20
C GLY A 15 -53.75 51.02 21.34
N LEU A 16 -52.90 49.99 21.33
CA LEU A 16 -51.79 49.85 22.27
C LEU A 16 -51.16 51.22 22.48
N THR A 17 -51.01 51.63 23.74
CA THR A 17 -50.29 52.88 24.02
C THR A 17 -48.86 52.73 23.51
N GLU A 18 -48.24 53.83 23.08
CA GLU A 18 -46.90 53.80 22.45
C GLU A 18 -45.87 53.04 23.31
N GLU A 19 -46.01 53.11 24.64
CA GLU A 19 -45.14 52.41 25.59
C GLU A 19 -45.32 50.89 25.58
N GLU A 20 -46.56 50.43 25.45
CA GLU A 20 -46.88 49.01 25.37
C GLU A 20 -46.51 48.46 23.98
N ALA A 21 -46.72 49.24 22.91
CA ALA A 21 -46.26 48.92 21.56
C ALA A 21 -44.73 48.80 21.48
N ALA A 22 -43.99 49.71 22.12
CA ALA A 22 -42.53 49.65 22.21
C ALA A 22 -42.05 48.43 23.02
N THR A 23 -42.84 47.96 23.99
CA THR A 23 -42.51 46.79 24.81
C THR A 23 -42.74 45.49 24.04
N GLU A 24 -43.87 45.36 23.34
CA GLU A 24 -44.13 44.23 22.45
C GLU A 24 -43.17 44.20 21.26
N ALA A 25 -42.82 45.34 20.68
CA ALA A 25 -41.82 45.41 19.61
C ALA A 25 -40.45 44.89 20.08
N ARG A 26 -40.02 45.25 21.30
CA ARG A 26 -38.79 44.71 21.90
C ARG A 26 -38.86 43.21 22.12
N ARG A 27 -40.02 42.68 22.54
CA ARG A 27 -40.24 41.24 22.72
C ARG A 27 -40.12 40.49 21.39
N ILE A 28 -40.75 41.00 20.34
CA ILE A 28 -40.75 40.40 19.00
C ILE A 28 -39.34 40.43 18.39
N ILE A 29 -38.60 41.53 18.54
CA ILE A 29 -37.22 41.63 18.07
C ILE A 29 -36.33 40.64 18.84
N ALA A 30 -36.47 40.55 20.17
CA ALA A 30 -35.70 39.60 20.97
C ALA A 30 -35.97 38.13 20.59
N ASP A 31 -37.22 37.80 20.24
CA ASP A 31 -37.60 36.45 19.78
C ASP A 31 -37.10 36.18 18.34
N ALA A 32 -37.15 37.18 17.45
CA ALA A 32 -36.65 37.08 16.09
C ALA A 32 -35.12 36.91 16.00
N TYR A 33 -34.38 37.49 16.96
CA TYR A 33 -32.92 37.35 17.06
C TYR A 33 -32.50 36.25 18.05
N ARG A 34 -33.43 35.42 18.51
CA ARG A 34 -33.10 34.23 19.28
C ARG A 34 -32.28 33.29 18.39
N PRO A 35 -31.09 32.83 18.81
CA PRO A 35 -30.26 31.97 17.99
C PRO A 35 -31.01 30.68 17.62
N THR A 36 -31.40 30.53 16.35
CA THR A 36 -32.00 29.30 15.82
C THR A 36 -30.89 28.31 15.49
N THR A 37 -30.01 28.02 16.44
CA THR A 37 -28.92 27.07 16.24
C THR A 37 -29.38 25.71 16.74
N TYR A 38 -30.07 24.95 15.89
CA TYR A 38 -30.17 23.51 16.10
C TYR A 38 -28.79 22.92 15.76
N ARG A 39 -28.05 22.51 16.79
CA ARG A 39 -26.80 21.76 16.64
C ARG A 39 -27.13 20.30 16.91
N ASP A 40 -27.04 19.48 15.87
CA ASP A 40 -27.15 18.04 16.02
C ASP A 40 -25.83 17.51 16.60
N ASP A 41 -25.87 17.10 17.86
CA ASP A 41 -24.74 16.50 18.56
C ASP A 41 -24.68 14.97 18.37
N ALA A 42 -25.52 14.41 17.48
CA ALA A 42 -25.44 13.00 17.14
C ALA A 42 -24.02 12.65 16.64
N PRO A 43 -23.44 11.52 17.12
CA PRO A 43 -22.13 11.09 16.68
C PRO A 43 -22.15 10.86 15.17
N VAL A 44 -21.25 11.55 14.46
CA VAL A 44 -21.13 11.40 13.00
C VAL A 44 -20.69 9.97 12.70
N PRO A 45 -21.39 9.22 11.82
CA PRO A 45 -20.98 7.87 11.48
C PRO A 45 -19.59 7.86 10.84
N THR A 46 -18.76 6.90 11.24
CA THR A 46 -17.39 6.72 10.73
C THR A 46 -17.35 6.53 9.21
N HIS A 47 -18.43 5.98 8.65
CA HIS A 47 -18.59 5.75 7.22
C HIS A 47 -19.95 6.26 6.75
N GLY A 48 -19.93 7.16 5.77
CA GLY A 48 -21.13 7.58 5.03
C GLY A 48 -21.42 6.64 3.86
N THR A 49 -22.68 6.54 3.46
CA THR A 49 -23.10 5.81 2.26
C THR A 49 -22.84 6.59 0.97
N THR A 50 -22.24 7.78 1.06
CA THR A 50 -21.89 8.60 -0.10
C THR A 50 -20.83 7.88 -0.93
N PRO A 51 -21.08 7.62 -2.23
CA PRO A 51 -20.10 6.96 -3.08
C PRO A 51 -18.82 7.82 -3.18
N PRO A 52 -17.64 7.19 -3.34
CA PRO A 52 -16.39 7.91 -3.48
C PRO A 52 -16.47 8.91 -4.64
N VAL A 53 -16.34 10.20 -4.32
CA VAL A 53 -16.25 11.25 -5.34
C VAL A 53 -14.89 11.13 -6.01
N VAL A 54 -14.88 11.13 -7.35
CA VAL A 54 -13.64 11.10 -8.14
C VAL A 54 -12.83 12.35 -7.80
N GLN A 55 -11.70 12.16 -7.13
CA GLN A 55 -10.78 13.25 -6.83
C GLN A 55 -10.10 13.69 -8.13
N PRO A 56 -10.16 14.97 -8.51
CA PRO A 56 -9.36 15.50 -9.60
C PRO A 56 -7.88 15.39 -9.24
N GLY A 57 -7.15 14.49 -9.89
CA GLY A 57 -5.75 14.23 -9.56
C GLY A 57 -5.19 13.00 -10.26
N ARG A 58 -3.88 12.77 -10.08
CA ARG A 58 -3.23 11.55 -10.55
C ARG A 58 -3.79 10.38 -9.73
N PRO A 59 -4.32 9.32 -10.36
CA PRO A 59 -4.83 8.17 -9.62
C PRO A 59 -3.74 7.60 -8.70
N PRO A 60 -4.11 7.01 -7.56
CA PRO A 60 -3.16 6.33 -6.69
C PRO A 60 -2.31 5.37 -7.52
N MET A 61 -1.00 5.51 -7.38
CA MET A 61 0.01 4.79 -8.17
C MET A 61 -0.33 3.29 -8.16
N SER A 62 -0.41 2.68 -9.35
CA SER A 62 -0.76 1.26 -9.42
C SER A 62 0.27 0.43 -8.66
N GLN A 63 -0.15 -0.70 -8.07
CA GLN A 63 0.75 -1.58 -7.33
C GLN A 63 1.94 -2.03 -8.21
N GLY A 64 1.73 -2.29 -9.50
CA GLY A 64 2.81 -2.65 -10.42
C GLY A 64 3.80 -1.50 -10.67
N ALA A 65 3.32 -0.25 -10.72
CA ALA A 65 4.21 0.91 -10.81
C ALA A 65 5.01 1.12 -9.52
N THR A 66 4.41 0.82 -8.37
CA THR A 66 5.07 0.86 -7.06
C THR A 66 6.18 -0.19 -6.98
N ASP A 67 5.88 -1.43 -7.37
CA ASP A 67 6.86 -2.53 -7.38
C ASP A 67 8.03 -2.25 -8.34
N ALA A 68 7.74 -1.74 -9.54
CA ALA A 68 8.80 -1.31 -10.48
C ALA A 68 9.69 -0.21 -9.90
N SER A 69 9.12 0.74 -9.14
CA SER A 69 9.90 1.81 -8.51
C SER A 69 10.78 1.27 -7.38
N VAL A 70 10.28 0.30 -6.61
CA VAL A 70 11.06 -0.40 -5.57
C VAL A 70 12.19 -1.20 -6.21
N LEU A 71 11.94 -1.89 -7.32
CA LEU A 71 12.97 -2.59 -8.09
C LEU A 71 14.04 -1.65 -8.65
N MET A 72 13.65 -0.49 -9.17
CA MET A 72 14.61 0.51 -9.64
C MET A 72 15.41 1.13 -8.49
N LEU A 73 14.78 1.41 -7.36
CA LEU A 73 15.46 1.95 -6.18
C LEU A 73 16.45 0.93 -5.60
N THR A 74 16.05 -0.32 -5.48
CA THR A 74 16.93 -1.41 -5.01
C THR A 74 18.05 -1.68 -6.01
N GLY A 75 17.78 -1.64 -7.31
CA GLY A 75 18.80 -1.66 -8.36
C GLY A 75 19.80 -0.51 -8.24
N GLY A 76 19.33 0.72 -8.04
CA GLY A 76 20.19 1.88 -7.84
C GLY A 76 21.02 1.79 -6.56
N ALA A 77 20.42 1.35 -5.46
CA ALA A 77 21.11 1.16 -4.17
C ALA A 77 22.22 0.11 -4.26
N THR A 78 21.97 -1.01 -4.96
CA THR A 78 22.97 -2.06 -5.14
C THR A 78 24.14 -1.59 -6.01
N VAL A 79 23.87 -0.91 -7.12
CA VAL A 79 24.92 -0.37 -8.00
C VAL A 79 25.74 0.71 -7.31
N SER A 80 25.09 1.61 -6.56
CA SER A 80 25.78 2.68 -5.83
C SER A 80 26.66 2.15 -4.69
N MET A 81 26.24 1.10 -3.97
CA MET A 81 27.09 0.46 -2.97
C MET A 81 28.37 -0.12 -3.59
N VAL A 82 28.27 -0.77 -4.75
CA VAL A 82 29.45 -1.31 -5.47
C VAL A 82 30.31 -0.18 -6.05
N GLY A 83 29.69 0.83 -6.64
CA GLY A 83 30.40 1.96 -7.24
C GLY A 83 31.13 2.83 -6.22
N LEU A 84 30.49 3.15 -5.09
CA LEU A 84 31.09 3.92 -3.99
C LEU A 84 32.22 3.15 -3.32
N THR A 85 32.05 1.85 -3.07
CA THR A 85 33.13 1.05 -2.51
C THR A 85 34.32 1.02 -3.46
N ALA A 86 34.13 0.77 -4.76
CA ALA A 86 35.20 0.83 -5.76
C ALA A 86 35.89 2.22 -5.81
N ALA A 87 35.13 3.31 -5.75
CA ALA A 87 35.68 4.67 -5.76
C ALA A 87 36.50 4.98 -4.49
N VAL A 88 36.00 4.60 -3.31
CA VAL A 88 36.72 4.73 -2.03
C VAL A 88 37.98 3.89 -2.05
N LEU A 89 37.93 2.68 -2.62
CA LEU A 89 39.08 1.81 -2.72
C LEU A 89 40.17 2.38 -3.64
N MET A 90 39.80 2.94 -4.80
CA MET A 90 40.74 3.64 -5.69
C MET A 90 41.33 4.90 -5.04
N TYR A 91 40.53 5.59 -4.23
CA TYR A 91 40.97 6.75 -3.47
C TYR A 91 41.96 6.37 -2.35
N VAL A 92 41.70 5.28 -1.63
CA VAL A 92 42.57 4.78 -0.54
C VAL A 92 43.80 4.04 -1.09
N SER A 93 43.71 3.41 -2.25
CA SER A 93 44.80 2.64 -2.88
C SER A 93 45.90 3.51 -3.49
N GLN A 94 45.94 4.82 -3.19
CA GLN A 94 47.15 5.64 -3.36
C GLN A 94 48.38 4.98 -2.68
N TYR A 95 48.16 4.06 -1.72
CA TYR A 95 49.15 3.10 -1.22
C TYR A 95 48.76 1.66 -1.61
N ALA A 96 49.38 1.15 -2.67
CA ALA A 96 49.09 -0.16 -3.26
C ALA A 96 49.70 -1.31 -2.43
N ASP A 97 48.99 -1.74 -1.36
CA ASP A 97 49.24 -3.04 -0.75
C ASP A 97 48.50 -4.14 -1.56
N PRO A 98 49.21 -5.10 -2.16
CA PRO A 98 48.61 -6.18 -2.96
C PRO A 98 47.61 -7.03 -2.19
N VAL A 99 47.70 -7.07 -0.85
CA VAL A 99 46.75 -7.79 0.01
C VAL A 99 45.38 -7.11 0.00
N VAL A 100 45.36 -5.78 -0.01
CA VAL A 100 44.12 -4.99 -0.07
C VAL A 100 43.45 -5.20 -1.42
N CYS A 101 44.21 -5.15 -2.52
CA CYS A 101 43.69 -5.48 -3.85
C CYS A 101 43.12 -6.90 -3.92
N GLY A 102 43.82 -7.89 -3.37
CA GLY A 102 43.36 -9.28 -3.34
C GLY A 102 42.06 -9.47 -2.55
N LEU A 103 41.94 -8.84 -1.38
CA LEU A 103 40.73 -8.89 -0.56
C LEU A 103 39.55 -8.19 -1.26
N VAL A 104 39.81 -7.05 -1.87
CA VAL A 104 38.81 -6.21 -2.53
C VAL A 104 38.21 -6.86 -3.77
N PHE A 105 39.03 -7.48 -4.61
CA PHE A 105 38.54 -8.17 -5.82
C PHE A 105 38.07 -9.60 -5.51
N GLY A 106 38.70 -10.28 -4.55
CA GLY A 106 38.42 -11.66 -4.19
C GLY A 106 37.17 -11.83 -3.32
N ALA A 107 36.95 -10.97 -2.33
CA ALA A 107 35.85 -11.14 -1.39
C ALA A 107 34.46 -11.01 -2.05
N PRO A 108 34.18 -10.02 -2.94
CA PRO A 108 32.88 -9.91 -3.59
C PRO A 108 32.60 -11.08 -4.53
N THR A 109 33.60 -11.52 -5.30
CA THR A 109 33.44 -12.64 -6.24
C THR A 109 33.22 -13.96 -5.48
N ALA A 110 33.95 -14.18 -4.38
CA ALA A 110 33.74 -15.33 -3.50
C ALA A 110 32.34 -15.31 -2.86
N LEU A 111 31.86 -14.15 -2.41
CA LEU A 111 30.53 -13.99 -1.83
C LEU A 111 29.43 -14.31 -2.84
N VAL A 112 29.50 -13.75 -4.06
CA VAL A 112 28.54 -14.02 -5.13
C VAL A 112 28.51 -15.51 -5.48
N LEU A 113 29.68 -16.14 -5.59
CA LEU A 113 29.77 -17.59 -5.86
C LEU A 113 29.22 -18.43 -4.70
N ALA A 114 29.42 -18.02 -3.46
CA ALA A 114 28.87 -18.69 -2.28
C ALA A 114 27.34 -18.63 -2.28
N LEU A 115 26.76 -17.45 -2.55
CA LEU A 115 25.32 -17.26 -2.67
C LEU A 115 24.73 -18.04 -3.84
N ALA A 116 25.39 -18.05 -5.00
CA ALA A 116 24.95 -18.84 -6.16
C ALA A 116 24.94 -20.35 -5.86
N ARG A 117 25.97 -20.85 -5.15
CA ARG A 117 26.02 -22.27 -4.72
C ARG A 117 24.96 -22.59 -3.67
N LEU A 118 24.68 -21.68 -2.76
CA LEU A 118 23.61 -21.84 -1.77
C LEU A 118 22.25 -21.89 -2.46
N ALA A 119 21.96 -20.95 -3.36
CA ALA A 119 20.73 -20.93 -4.13
C ALA A 119 20.56 -22.20 -4.97
N LYS A 120 21.63 -22.73 -5.58
CA LYS A 120 21.58 -24.01 -6.32
C LYS A 120 21.25 -25.20 -5.42
N LYS A 121 21.75 -25.23 -4.18
CA LYS A 121 21.43 -26.29 -3.21
C LYS A 121 20.03 -26.16 -2.60
N ALA A 122 19.50 -24.94 -2.50
CA ALA A 122 18.19 -24.68 -1.92
C ALA A 122 17.02 -24.94 -2.88
N LYS A 123 17.28 -25.18 -4.19
CA LYS A 123 16.22 -25.51 -5.14
C LYS A 123 15.62 -26.89 -4.83
N PRO A 124 14.31 -27.00 -4.54
CA PRO A 124 13.65 -28.28 -4.39
C PRO A 124 13.72 -29.08 -5.69
N ALA A 125 13.73 -30.40 -5.58
CA ALA A 125 13.74 -31.27 -6.76
C ALA A 125 12.52 -30.95 -7.65
N PRO A 126 12.71 -30.86 -8.98
CA PRO A 126 11.60 -30.55 -9.88
C PRO A 126 10.55 -31.66 -9.79
N ASP A 127 9.29 -31.26 -9.60
CA ASP A 127 8.17 -32.21 -9.61
C ASP A 127 7.89 -32.59 -11.07
N VAL A 128 8.04 -33.88 -11.40
CA VAL A 128 7.90 -34.40 -12.75
C VAL A 128 6.58 -35.16 -12.83
N HIS A 129 5.54 -34.50 -13.32
CA HIS A 129 4.24 -35.12 -13.56
C HIS A 129 4.20 -35.75 -14.96
N GLN A 130 4.11 -37.08 -15.01
CA GLN A 130 3.96 -37.84 -16.25
C GLN A 130 2.52 -38.34 -16.37
N HIS A 131 1.82 -37.92 -17.41
CA HIS A 131 0.46 -38.37 -17.72
C HIS A 131 0.51 -39.50 -18.75
N TYR A 132 -0.11 -40.64 -18.42
CA TYR A 132 -0.20 -41.81 -19.30
C TYR A 132 -1.67 -42.11 -19.61
N THR A 133 -1.97 -42.37 -20.89
CA THR A 133 -3.33 -42.59 -21.41
C THR A 133 -3.69 -44.06 -21.62
N GLY A 134 -2.93 -44.99 -21.03
CA GLY A 134 -3.15 -46.44 -21.16
C GLY A 134 -2.63 -47.23 -19.94
N PRO A 135 -2.88 -48.56 -19.89
CA PRO A 135 -2.39 -49.41 -18.80
C PRO A 135 -0.85 -49.50 -18.87
N VAL A 136 -0.17 -48.82 -17.95
CA VAL A 136 1.30 -48.77 -17.86
C VAL A 136 1.76 -49.47 -16.58
N TYR A 137 2.67 -50.44 -16.73
CA TYR A 137 3.44 -50.98 -15.62
C TYR A 137 4.59 -50.03 -15.29
N GLN A 138 4.59 -49.45 -14.10
CA GLN A 138 5.64 -48.53 -13.65
C GLN A 138 6.61 -49.24 -12.71
N ASP A 139 7.84 -49.45 -13.17
CA ASP A 139 8.93 -49.97 -12.35
C ASP A 139 9.66 -48.80 -11.66
N ARG A 140 9.48 -48.68 -10.34
CA ARG A 140 9.96 -47.54 -9.53
C ARG A 140 11.30 -47.81 -8.85
N ARG A 141 12.28 -48.32 -9.59
CA ARG A 141 13.64 -48.55 -9.06
C ARG A 141 14.49 -47.27 -9.14
N ASN A 142 14.90 -46.76 -7.97
CA ASN A 142 15.81 -45.63 -7.85
C ASN A 142 17.25 -46.11 -7.66
N VAL A 143 17.96 -46.33 -8.76
CA VAL A 143 19.38 -46.73 -8.70
C VAL A 143 20.26 -45.48 -8.63
N HIS A 144 21.04 -45.36 -7.56
CA HIS A 144 22.01 -44.29 -7.42
C HIS A 144 23.38 -44.78 -7.88
N THR A 145 23.83 -44.26 -9.02
CA THR A 145 25.15 -44.57 -9.58
C THR A 145 26.11 -43.42 -9.33
N ARG A 146 27.24 -43.71 -8.69
CA ARG A 146 28.35 -42.76 -8.52
C ARG A 146 29.54 -43.19 -9.37
N THR A 147 29.91 -42.35 -10.32
CA THR A 147 31.10 -42.53 -11.17
C THR A 147 32.18 -41.54 -10.75
N THR A 148 33.33 -42.04 -10.30
CA THR A 148 34.46 -41.21 -9.87
C THR A 148 35.78 -41.84 -10.29
N GLY A 149 36.73 -41.02 -10.75
CA GLY A 149 38.11 -41.41 -11.08
C GLY A 149 38.50 -41.21 -12.56
N VAL A 150 39.81 -41.23 -12.83
CA VAL A 150 40.40 -41.21 -14.20
C VAL A 150 40.21 -42.57 -14.90
N TRP A 151 40.09 -43.65 -14.12
CA TRP A 151 39.51 -44.92 -14.53
C TRP A 151 38.16 -45.08 -13.85
N ALA A 152 37.09 -45.16 -14.64
CA ALA A 152 35.73 -45.12 -14.14
C ALA A 152 35.41 -46.40 -13.35
N LYS A 153 35.34 -46.28 -12.02
CA LYS A 153 34.73 -47.30 -11.17
C LYS A 153 33.28 -46.94 -10.91
N THR A 154 32.38 -47.73 -11.47
CA THR A 154 30.94 -47.61 -11.25
C THR A 154 30.54 -48.45 -10.04
N ASN A 155 29.88 -47.84 -9.06
CA ASN A 155 29.28 -48.58 -7.94
C ASN A 155 27.77 -48.29 -7.92
N ASN A 156 26.97 -49.32 -8.09
CA ASN A 156 25.52 -49.27 -8.03
C ASN A 156 25.08 -49.73 -6.64
N ARG A 157 24.39 -48.85 -5.92
CA ARG A 157 23.78 -49.20 -4.62
C ARG A 157 22.27 -49.31 -4.82
N HIS A 158 21.69 -50.37 -4.23
CA HIS A 158 20.28 -50.72 -4.34
C HIS A 158 19.51 -50.31 -3.07
#